data_AF-A0A225UHL8-F1
#
_entry.id   AF-A0A225UHL8-F1
#
_cell.length_a   1.000
_cell.length_b   1.000
_cell.length_c   1.000
_cell.angle_alpha   90.00
_cell.angle_beta   90.00
_cell.angle_gamma   90.00
#
_symmetry.space_group_name_H-M   'P 1'
#
loop_
_entity.id
_entity.type
_entity.pdbx_description
1 polymer ?
#
loop_
_entity_poly.entity_id
_entity_poly.type
_entity_poly.pdbx_seq_one_letter_code
_entity_poly.pdbx_strand_id
1 'polypeptide(L)'
;MVSLGLARRLKLKLKYGKQISVSGLGGVPTSITASTEVKITLGPRVVYVVDTLIYENTISAKAQARESQRLDDLQKMEPPAVQTPNYPWPTKMMIRPSPGCQEARVIKLQILR
;
A
#
# COMPACT_ATOMS: atom_id res chain seq x y z
N MET A 1 9.38 -3.52 24.96
CA MET A 1 9.39 -4.64 23.98
C MET A 1 10.68 -4.55 23.16
N VAL A 2 11.30 -5.68 22.81
CA VAL A 2 12.58 -5.72 22.07
C VAL A 2 12.35 -6.38 20.71
N SER A 3 12.99 -5.87 19.65
CA SER A 3 12.85 -6.46 18.31
C SER A 3 13.72 -7.72 18.17
N LEU A 4 13.25 -8.69 17.37
CA LEU A 4 14.01 -9.92 17.12
C LEU A 4 15.40 -9.65 16.53
N GLY A 5 15.50 -8.68 15.62
CA GLY A 5 16.78 -8.29 15.02
C GLY A 5 17.78 -7.78 16.05
N LEU A 6 17.33 -6.95 16.99
CA LEU A 6 18.17 -6.46 18.07
C LEU A 6 18.60 -7.59 19.00
N ALA A 7 17.68 -8.49 19.35
CA ALA A 7 17.98 -9.64 20.21
C ALA A 7 19.01 -10.59 19.58
N ARG A 8 18.93 -10.84 18.26
CA ARG A 8 19.92 -11.63 17.51
C ARG A 8 21.30 -10.95 17.49
N ARG A 9 21.34 -9.63 17.27
CA ARG A 9 22.60 -8.85 17.30
C ARG A 9 23.26 -8.88 18.67
N LEU A 10 22.47 -8.85 19.73
CA LEU A 10 22.92 -8.97 21.12
C LEU A 10 23.18 -10.43 21.56
N LYS A 11 22.98 -11.41 20.67
CA LYS A 11 23.18 -12.84 20.94
C LYS A 11 22.42 -13.33 22.19
N LEU A 12 21.22 -12.79 22.42
CA LEU A 12 20.40 -13.18 23.57
C LEU A 12 19.86 -14.60 23.41
N LYS A 13 19.73 -15.33 24.52
CA LYS A 13 19.09 -16.65 24.53
C LYS A 13 17.57 -16.48 24.50
N LEU A 14 16.98 -16.81 23.36
CA LEU A 14 15.54 -16.70 23.13
C LEU A 14 14.83 -18.00 23.51
N LYS A 15 13.73 -17.89 24.25
CA LYS A 15 12.78 -18.96 24.49
C LYS A 15 11.61 -18.76 23.53
N TYR A 16 11.41 -19.70 22.61
CA TYR A 16 10.31 -19.66 21.66
C TYR A 16 9.07 -20.27 22.30
N GLY A 17 7.97 -19.53 22.29
CA GLY A 17 6.68 -19.94 22.85
C GLY A 17 5.59 -19.96 21.79
N LYS A 18 4.33 -20.07 22.22
CA LYS A 18 3.19 -19.92 21.31
C LYS A 18 3.17 -18.52 20.72
N GLN A 19 3.08 -18.42 19.40
CA GLN A 19 3.04 -17.14 18.69
C GLN A 19 1.76 -16.38 19.07
N ILE A 20 1.89 -15.18 19.63
CA ILE A 20 0.77 -14.32 20.00
C ILE A 20 0.71 -13.18 18.99
N SER A 21 -0.45 -12.97 18.38
CA SER A 21 -0.69 -11.78 17.56
C SER A 21 -1.16 -10.66 18.46
N VAL A 22 -0.40 -9.57 18.52
CA VAL A 22 -0.78 -8.33 19.20
C VAL A 22 -1.03 -7.24 18.16
N SER A 23 -1.96 -6.34 18.43
CA SER A 23 -2.11 -5.15 17.61
C SER A 23 -0.99 -4.17 17.97
N GLY A 24 -0.08 -3.96 17.02
CA GLY A 24 1.00 -2.99 17.14
C GLY A 24 0.52 -1.55 16.96
N LEU A 25 1.48 -0.62 17.00
CA LEU A 25 1.23 0.80 16.77
C LEU A 25 0.58 1.02 15.39
N GLY A 26 -0.56 1.71 15.34
CA GLY A 26 -1.34 1.89 14.11
C GLY A 26 -2.27 0.73 13.74
N GLY A 27 -2.48 -0.25 14.65
CA GLY A 27 -3.42 -1.36 14.43
C GLY A 27 -2.88 -2.48 13.55
N VAL A 28 -1.61 -2.42 13.17
CA VAL A 28 -0.95 -3.47 12.38
C VAL A 28 -0.70 -4.68 13.28
N PRO A 29 -1.20 -5.88 12.95
CA PRO A 29 -0.96 -7.07 13.75
C PRO A 29 0.52 -7.48 13.68
N THR A 30 1.21 -7.37 14.82
CA THR A 30 2.59 -7.81 15.03
C THR A 30 2.61 -9.11 15.81
N SER A 31 3.48 -10.05 15.42
CA SER A 31 3.61 -11.32 16.14
C SER A 31 4.72 -11.27 17.18
N ILE A 32 4.38 -11.68 18.40
CA ILE A 32 5.32 -11.99 19.47
C ILE A 32 5.62 -13.49 19.38
N THR A 33 6.88 -13.84 19.18
CA THR A 33 7.30 -15.22 18.88
C THR A 33 8.22 -15.79 19.97
N ALA A 34 8.91 -14.93 20.72
CA ALA A 34 9.87 -15.35 21.74
C ALA A 34 9.88 -14.43 22.95
N SER A 35 10.40 -14.94 24.06
CA SER A 35 10.73 -14.17 25.25
C SER A 35 12.19 -14.44 25.66
N THR A 36 12.77 -13.52 26.39
CA THR A 36 14.14 -13.66 26.91
C THR A 36 14.29 -12.91 28.21
N GLU A 37 15.06 -13.48 29.12
CA GLU A 37 15.41 -12.85 30.39
C GLU A 37 16.68 -12.02 30.17
N VAL A 38 16.60 -10.71 30.43
CA VAL A 38 17.72 -9.77 30.22
C VAL A 38 18.14 -9.18 31.55
N LYS A 39 19.45 -9.18 31.79
CA LYS A 39 20.06 -8.42 32.87
C LYS A 39 20.45 -7.03 32.37
N ILE A 40 19.78 -6.01 32.88
CA ILE A 40 20.01 -4.61 32.54
C ILE A 40 20.69 -3.94 33.73
N THR A 41 21.89 -3.43 33.51
CA THR A 41 22.64 -2.65 34.51
C THR A 41 22.34 -1.16 34.31
N LEU A 42 21.69 -0.51 35.27
CA LEU A 42 21.35 0.92 35.21
C LEU A 42 22.32 1.80 36.04
N GLY A 43 23.33 1.20 36.65
CA GLY A 43 24.38 1.90 37.39
C GLY A 43 25.33 0.92 38.10
N PRO A 44 26.29 1.43 38.90
CA PRO A 44 27.34 0.60 39.51
C PRO A 44 26.84 -0.48 40.47
N ARG A 45 25.61 -0.33 41.01
CA ARG A 45 25.03 -1.24 42.02
C ARG A 45 23.61 -1.71 41.70
N VAL A 46 23.09 -1.40 40.51
CA VAL A 46 21.69 -1.70 40.20
C VAL A 46 21.61 -2.58 38.95
N VAL A 47 21.28 -3.85 39.20
CA VAL A 47 21.06 -4.87 38.16
C VAL A 47 19.58 -5.24 38.19
N TYR A 48 18.89 -5.02 37.08
CA TYR A 48 17.51 -5.48 36.88
C TYR A 48 17.52 -6.76 36.07
N VAL A 49 16.75 -7.75 36.51
CA VAL A 49 16.44 -8.95 35.76
C VAL A 49 15.01 -8.81 35.28
N VAL A 50 14.80 -8.75 33.96
CA VAL A 50 13.47 -8.55 33.37
C VAL A 50 13.21 -9.59 32.30
N ASP A 51 12.06 -10.23 32.38
CA ASP A 51 11.51 -11.03 31.29
C ASP A 51 10.95 -10.11 30.21
N THR A 52 11.59 -10.14 29.05
CA THR A 52 11.31 -9.23 27.96
C THR A 52 10.73 -10.00 26.78
N LEU A 53 9.60 -9.52 26.25
CA LEU A 53 8.98 -10.09 25.05
C LEU A 53 9.71 -9.60 23.78
N ILE A 54 9.98 -10.55 22.88
CA ILE A 54 10.58 -10.34 21.57
C ILE A 54 9.50 -10.37 20.50
N TYR A 55 9.36 -9.27 19.79
CA TYR A 55 8.45 -9.17 18.65
C TYR A 55 9.22 -9.28 17.32
N GLU A 56 8.61 -9.92 16.34
CA GLU A 56 9.00 -9.75 14.96
C GLU A 56 8.30 -8.53 14.38
N ASN A 57 9.09 -7.59 13.85
CA ASN A 57 8.59 -6.46 13.06
C ASN A 57 8.35 -6.89 11.61
N THR A 58 7.79 -8.08 11.42
CA THR A 58 7.34 -8.55 10.13
C THR A 58 5.82 -8.54 10.22
N ILE A 59 5.18 -7.87 9.26
CA ILE A 59 3.72 -7.86 9.11
C ILE A 59 3.25 -9.32 9.21
N SER A 60 2.33 -9.63 10.13
CA SER A 60 1.85 -11.00 10.31
C SER A 60 1.53 -11.64 8.96
N ALA A 61 1.87 -12.92 8.74
CA ALA A 61 1.57 -13.63 7.50
C ALA A 61 0.08 -13.51 7.11
N LYS A 62 -0.81 -13.44 8.11
CA LYS A 62 -2.25 -13.22 7.90
C LYS A 62 -2.56 -11.81 7.37
N ALA A 63 -1.83 -10.79 7.82
CA ALA A 63 -1.98 -9.43 7.31
C ALA A 63 -1.34 -9.27 5.92
N GLN A 64 -0.21 -9.94 5.65
CA GLN A 64 0.36 -9.99 4.29
C GLN A 64 -0.60 -10.67 3.31
N ALA A 65 -1.22 -11.79 3.71
CA ALA A 65 -2.20 -12.47 2.86
C ALA A 65 -3.40 -11.57 2.55
N ARG A 66 -3.89 -10.82 3.54
CA ARG A 66 -4.97 -9.84 3.33
C ARG A 66 -4.56 -8.72 2.36
N GLU A 67 -3.34 -8.21 2.49
CA GLU A 67 -2.84 -7.15 1.60
C GLU A 67 -2.61 -7.66 0.17
N SER A 68 -2.01 -8.85 0.04
CA SER A 68 -1.85 -9.52 -1.27
C SER A 68 -3.20 -9.72 -1.94
N GLN A 69 -4.20 -10.19 -1.19
CA GLN A 69 -5.55 -10.38 -1.72
C GLN A 69 -6.18 -9.05 -2.16
N ARG A 70 -5.99 -7.98 -1.39
CA ARG A 70 -6.42 -6.63 -1.80
C ARG A 70 -5.77 -6.18 -3.09
N LEU A 71 -4.46 -6.40 -3.24
CA LEU A 71 -3.73 -6.04 -4.46
C LEU A 71 -4.20 -6.88 -5.66
N ASP A 72 -4.43 -8.17 -5.46
CA ASP A 72 -4.98 -9.06 -6.49
C ASP A 72 -6.37 -8.60 -6.94
N ASP A 73 -7.23 -8.22 -6.00
CA ASP A 73 -8.57 -7.72 -6.30
C ASP A 73 -8.53 -6.37 -7.03
N LEU A 74 -7.62 -5.47 -6.64
CA LEU A 74 -7.40 -4.21 -7.37
C LEU A 74 -6.89 -4.46 -8.80
N GLN A 75 -5.98 -5.41 -8.98
CA GLN A 75 -5.47 -5.77 -10.30
C GLN A 75 -6.56 -6.35 -11.20
N LYS A 76 -7.51 -7.10 -10.64
CA LYS A 76 -8.68 -7.63 -11.39
C LYS A 76 -9.68 -6.55 -11.81
N MET A 77 -9.72 -5.44 -11.08
CA MET A 77 -10.56 -4.29 -11.41
C MET A 77 -9.92 -3.40 -12.48
N GLU A 78 -8.68 -3.68 -12.89
CA GLU A 78 -8.05 -2.94 -13.99
C GLU A 78 -8.84 -3.20 -15.28
N PRO A 79 -9.42 -2.16 -15.91
CA PRO A 79 -10.13 -2.34 -17.16
C PRO A 79 -9.15 -2.89 -18.20
N PRO A 80 -9.56 -3.85 -19.04
CA PRO A 80 -8.71 -4.34 -20.11
C PRO A 80 -8.23 -3.13 -20.90
N ALA A 81 -6.91 -3.06 -21.15
CA ALA A 81 -6.31 -1.98 -21.91
C ALA A 81 -6.92 -1.96 -23.32
N VAL A 82 -8.01 -1.21 -23.48
CA VAL A 82 -8.61 -0.92 -24.78
C VAL A 82 -7.57 -0.09 -25.49
N GLN A 83 -7.04 -0.62 -26.60
CA GLN A 83 -6.17 0.16 -27.46
C GLN A 83 -6.91 1.45 -27.81
N THR A 84 -6.39 2.60 -27.34
CA THR A 84 -6.99 3.89 -27.63
C THR A 84 -6.91 4.08 -29.14
N PRO A 85 -8.05 4.15 -29.85
CA PRO A 85 -8.00 4.35 -31.29
C PRO A 85 -7.41 5.73 -31.53
N ASN A 86 -6.39 5.80 -32.40
CA ASN A 86 -5.87 7.07 -32.86
C ASN A 86 -6.90 7.67 -33.82
N TYR A 87 -7.70 8.62 -33.33
CA TYR A 87 -8.64 9.37 -34.14
C TYR A 87 -7.93 10.61 -34.69
N PRO A 88 -7.67 10.68 -36.00
CA PRO A 88 -7.18 11.90 -36.62
C PRO A 88 -8.35 12.89 -36.62
N TRP A 89 -8.38 13.80 -35.64
CA TRP A 89 -9.30 14.92 -35.69
C TRP A 89 -8.96 15.75 -36.93
N PRO A 90 -9.91 16.02 -37.85
CA PRO A 90 -9.64 16.96 -38.91
C PRO A 90 -9.53 18.33 -38.27
N THR A 91 -8.31 18.82 -38.08
CA THR A 91 -8.04 20.24 -37.75
C THR A 91 -8.34 21.10 -38.98
N LYS A 92 -9.57 21.00 -39.52
CA LYS A 92 -10.05 21.92 -40.54
C LYS A 92 -10.54 23.14 -39.80
N MET A 93 -9.64 24.10 -39.58
CA MET A 93 -9.98 25.38 -38.97
C MET A 93 -11.12 26.02 -39.79
N MET A 94 -12.30 26.16 -39.19
CA MET A 94 -13.40 26.90 -39.82
C MET A 94 -13.04 28.38 -39.77
N ILE A 95 -12.59 28.92 -40.91
CA ILE A 95 -12.37 30.35 -41.07
C ILE A 95 -13.75 31.01 -41.04
N ARG A 96 -13.98 31.89 -40.05
CA ARG A 96 -15.17 32.73 -39.99
C ARG A 96 -15.15 33.67 -41.21
N PRO A 97 -16.18 33.67 -42.08
CA PRO A 97 -16.26 34.63 -43.17
C PRO A 97 -16.23 36.07 -42.62
N SER A 98 -15.45 36.94 -43.25
CA SER A 98 -15.37 38.36 -42.89
C SER A 98 -16.76 39.01 -42.97
N PRO A 99 -17.18 39.86 -42.01
CA PRO A 99 -18.55 40.37 -41.88
C PRO A 99 -19.03 41.31 -43.00
N GLY A 100 -18.35 41.35 -44.15
CA GLY A 100 -18.68 42.18 -45.31
C GLY A 100 -19.18 41.44 -46.55
N CYS A 101 -19.25 40.11 -46.57
CA CYS A 101 -19.75 39.38 -47.74
C CYS A 101 -20.38 38.03 -47.36
N GLN A 102 -21.67 37.90 -47.69
CA GLN A 102 -22.55 36.72 -47.72
C GLN A 102 -23.52 36.48 -46.54
N GLU A 103 -24.81 36.51 -46.90
CA GLU A 103 -25.99 36.11 -46.17
C GLU A 103 -25.90 34.64 -45.70
N ALA A 104 -26.17 34.38 -44.43
CA ALA A 104 -26.17 33.03 -43.88
C ALA A 104 -27.36 32.22 -44.41
N ARG A 105 -27.12 31.34 -45.40
CA ARG A 105 -28.14 30.38 -45.87
C ARG A 105 -28.07 29.11 -45.01
N VAL A 106 -28.98 29.02 -44.04
CA VAL A 106 -29.16 27.81 -43.23
C VAL A 106 -29.74 26.70 -44.13
N ILE A 107 -28.99 25.61 -44.31
CA ILE A 107 -29.44 24.45 -45.07
C ILE A 107 -29.97 23.42 -44.08
N LYS A 108 -31.25 23.04 -44.22
CA LYS A 108 -31.91 22.04 -43.38
C LYS A 108 -31.51 20.64 -43.86
N LEU A 109 -30.66 19.93 -43.11
CA LEU A 109 -30.40 18.51 -43.37
C LEU A 109 -31.59 17.67 -42.91
N GLN A 110 -32.18 16.92 -43.83
CA GLN A 110 -33.10 15.84 -43.51
C GLN A 110 -32.30 14.54 -43.41
N ILE A 111 -32.29 13.95 -42.23
CA ILE A 111 -31.72 12.63 -42.00
C ILE A 111 -32.77 11.63 -42.50
N LEU A 112 -32.45 10.94 -43.59
CA LEU A 112 -33.22 9.81 -44.10
C LEU A 112 -33.18 8.69 -43.05
N ARG A 113 -34.35 8.19 -42.68
CA ARG A 113 -34.57 7.15 -41.68
C ARG A 113 -34.75 5.80 -42.36
#